data_AF-A0A924WEF0-F1
#
_entry.id   AF-A0A924WEF0-F1
#
_cell.length_a   1.000
_cell.length_b   1.000
_cell.length_c   1.000
_cell.angle_alpha   90.00
_cell.angle_beta   90.00
_cell.angle_gamma   90.00
#
_symmetry.space_group_name_H-M   'P 1'
#
loop_
_entity.id
_entity.type
_entity.pdbx_description
1 polymer ?
#
loop_
_entity_poly.entity_id
_entity_poly.type
_entity_poly.pdbx_seq_one_letter_code
_entity_poly.pdbx_strand_id
1 'polypeptide(L)'
;MTAFTRRSDSTRRSMPKPGSWLRDVVYVKSRQGQAGFAGFVRKMGVKKDAAVFLADLGKWFIRLIVLVVAFDALGLPAVSDVLRQLLLWLPNLIVAMVVLILGGLVAEAASSLVRGATAEAGFDNPERLAKLASVAVWAFAVVIAVNQIGVAATLVNTLFMGLVGALALALGLAFGLGGRETAAEIVKKWYEQGKQAAPKIAEAGDRLDAKVKDQAASLKPSPR
;
A
#
# COMPACT_ATOMS: atom_id res chain seq x y z
N MET A 1 36.68 -57.27 -30.79
CA MET A 1 36.03 -56.03 -31.26
C MET A 1 36.01 -55.05 -30.10
N THR A 2 37.09 -54.27 -29.95
CA THR A 2 37.22 -53.25 -28.91
C THR A 2 38.28 -52.21 -29.29
N ALA A 3 38.03 -50.96 -28.88
CA ALA A 3 38.98 -49.86 -28.64
C ALA A 3 39.30 -48.81 -29.75
N PHE A 4 38.62 -47.66 -29.61
CA PHE A 4 39.16 -46.33 -29.22
C PHE A 4 40.13 -45.52 -30.14
N THR A 5 39.86 -44.20 -30.12
CA THR A 5 40.67 -43.02 -30.58
C THR A 5 40.54 -42.68 -32.07
N ARG A 6 40.19 -41.44 -32.47
CA ARG A 6 40.98 -40.22 -32.25
C ARG A 6 40.15 -38.93 -32.39
N ARG A 7 40.65 -37.90 -31.71
CA ARG A 7 40.21 -36.53 -31.39
C ARG A 7 40.62 -35.50 -32.47
N SER A 8 39.96 -34.31 -32.43
CA SER A 8 40.22 -32.97 -33.04
C SER A 8 39.26 -32.60 -34.19
N ASP A 9 38.66 -31.42 -34.29
CA ASP A 9 39.06 -30.05 -33.90
C ASP A 9 37.83 -29.20 -33.48
N SER A 10 37.85 -28.57 -32.30
CA SER A 10 38.34 -27.21 -32.01
C SER A 10 37.55 -26.06 -32.70
N THR A 11 36.47 -25.67 -32.01
CA THR A 11 36.17 -24.27 -31.65
C THR A 11 36.45 -23.17 -32.69
N ARG A 12 35.60 -23.05 -33.71
CA ARG A 12 35.32 -21.73 -34.30
C ARG A 12 34.25 -21.02 -33.47
N ARG A 13 34.67 -20.43 -32.35
CA ARG A 13 33.91 -19.33 -31.73
C ARG A 13 34.10 -18.13 -32.64
N SER A 14 33.06 -17.76 -33.39
CA SER A 14 33.00 -16.51 -34.13
C SER A 14 33.28 -15.37 -33.15
N MET A 15 34.40 -14.66 -33.36
CA MET A 15 34.71 -13.49 -32.56
C MET A 15 33.64 -12.42 -32.81
N PRO A 16 33.03 -11.84 -31.75
CA PRO A 16 32.19 -10.67 -31.93
C PRO A 16 33.05 -9.54 -32.51
N LYS A 17 32.54 -8.86 -33.54
CA LYS A 17 33.26 -7.77 -34.20
C LYS A 17 33.57 -6.67 -33.17
N PRO A 18 34.82 -6.18 -33.09
CA PRO A 18 35.17 -5.10 -32.18
C PRO A 18 34.35 -3.85 -32.54
N GLY A 19 33.58 -3.34 -31.57
CA GLY A 19 32.71 -2.17 -31.73
C GLY A 19 31.20 -2.44 -31.73
N SER A 20 30.74 -3.70 -31.71
CA SER A 20 29.31 -3.98 -31.50
C SER A 20 28.84 -3.66 -30.07
N TRP A 21 29.74 -3.76 -29.08
CA TRP A 21 29.47 -3.44 -27.68
C TRP A 21 29.04 -1.99 -27.47
N LEU A 22 29.45 -1.07 -28.36
CA LEU A 22 29.02 0.33 -28.32
C LEU A 22 27.53 0.49 -28.66
N ARG A 23 26.95 -0.42 -29.45
CA ARG A 23 25.51 -0.41 -29.76
C ARG A 23 24.70 -0.96 -28.59
N ASP A 24 25.21 -1.97 -27.90
CA ASP A 24 24.55 -2.53 -26.71
C ASP A 24 24.54 -1.54 -25.54
N VAL A 25 25.60 -0.72 -25.37
CA VAL A 25 25.63 0.34 -24.35
C VAL A 25 24.66 1.49 -24.68
N VAL A 26 24.36 1.74 -25.96
CA VAL A 26 23.39 2.77 -26.39
C VAL A 26 21.93 2.31 -26.25
N TYR A 27 21.65 1.00 -26.21
CA TYR A 27 20.29 0.46 -26.06
C TYR A 27 19.93 -0.01 -24.63
N VAL A 28 20.86 0.03 -23.67
CA VAL A 28 20.66 -0.50 -22.30
C VAL A 28 20.19 0.57 -21.30
N LYS A 29 19.51 1.63 -21.76
CA LYS A 29 18.94 2.64 -20.84
C LYS A 29 17.53 3.09 -21.17
N SER A 30 16.58 2.16 -21.05
CA SER A 30 15.17 2.50 -20.79
C SER A 30 14.56 1.67 -19.65
N ARG A 31 15.40 1.21 -18.70
CA ARG A 31 14.94 0.82 -17.35
C ARG A 31 15.21 1.93 -16.34
N GLN A 32 14.93 3.18 -16.69
CA GLN A 32 14.75 4.21 -15.68
C GLN A 32 13.25 4.31 -15.40
N GLY A 33 12.91 4.00 -14.16
CA GLY A 33 11.54 3.87 -13.68
C GLY A 33 10.71 5.08 -14.03
N GLN A 34 9.71 4.86 -14.88
CA GLN A 34 8.45 5.55 -14.74
C GLN A 34 7.64 4.76 -13.72
N ALA A 35 7.95 4.96 -12.44
CA ALA A 35 7.12 4.46 -11.36
C ALA A 35 5.72 5.07 -11.51
N GLY A 36 4.75 4.23 -11.90
CA GLY A 36 3.29 4.41 -11.83
C GLY A 36 2.66 5.61 -12.54
N PHE A 37 3.10 6.83 -12.21
CA PHE A 37 2.41 8.09 -12.51
C PHE A 37 2.46 8.49 -13.98
N ALA A 38 3.64 8.41 -14.63
CA ALA A 38 3.80 8.84 -16.02
C ALA A 38 3.06 7.91 -17.01
N GLY A 39 3.00 6.60 -16.71
CA GLY A 39 2.25 5.61 -17.50
C GLY A 39 0.73 5.76 -17.34
N PHE A 40 0.25 6.02 -16.11
CA PHE A 40 -1.16 6.27 -15.81
C PHE A 40 -1.66 7.58 -16.45
N VAL A 41 -0.87 8.65 -16.35
CA VAL A 41 -1.20 9.96 -16.96
C VAL A 41 -1.18 9.90 -18.50
N ARG A 42 -0.28 9.11 -19.11
CA ARG A 42 -0.24 8.90 -20.57
C ARG A 42 -1.40 8.05 -21.09
N LYS A 43 -1.81 7.00 -20.37
CA LYS A 43 -2.98 6.17 -20.72
C LYS A 43 -4.31 6.94 -20.60
N MET A 44 -4.33 7.98 -19.77
CA MET A 44 -5.54 8.75 -19.45
C MET A 44 -5.73 10.03 -20.28
N GLY A 45 -4.89 10.34 -21.29
CA GLY A 45 -5.13 11.49 -22.20
C GLY A 45 -5.21 12.88 -21.52
N VAL A 46 -4.79 12.98 -20.25
CA VAL A 46 -5.29 13.95 -19.26
C VAL A 46 -5.11 15.42 -19.63
N LYS A 47 -4.10 15.77 -20.44
CA LYS A 47 -3.79 17.19 -20.69
C LYS A 47 -4.72 17.86 -21.70
N LYS A 48 -5.31 17.11 -22.64
CA LYS A 48 -6.34 17.66 -23.55
C LYS A 48 -7.74 17.32 -23.05
N ASP A 49 -7.94 16.16 -22.42
CA ASP A 49 -9.27 15.70 -22.03
C ASP A 49 -9.80 16.39 -20.76
N ALA A 50 -8.96 16.67 -19.76
CA ALA A 50 -9.44 17.26 -18.50
C ALA A 50 -9.94 18.71 -18.68
N ALA A 51 -9.21 19.53 -19.44
CA ALA A 51 -9.61 20.92 -19.71
C ALA A 51 -10.87 20.98 -20.57
N VAL A 52 -11.00 20.09 -21.55
CA VAL A 52 -12.22 19.96 -22.39
C VAL A 52 -13.40 19.48 -21.55
N PHE A 53 -13.19 18.50 -20.66
CA PHE A 53 -14.22 18.03 -19.74
C PHE A 53 -14.70 19.12 -18.79
N LEU A 54 -13.80 19.89 -18.18
CA LEU A 54 -14.17 21.03 -17.33
C LEU A 54 -14.93 22.11 -18.12
N ALA A 55 -14.52 22.38 -19.35
CA ALA A 55 -15.22 23.34 -20.22
C ALA A 55 -16.62 22.86 -20.60
N ASP A 56 -16.80 21.58 -20.93
CA ASP A 56 -18.09 21.00 -21.24
C ASP A 56 -19.01 20.92 -20.02
N LEU A 57 -18.44 20.64 -18.84
CA LEU A 57 -19.16 20.68 -17.57
C LEU A 57 -19.65 22.10 -17.26
N GLY A 58 -18.79 23.11 -17.48
CA GLY A 58 -19.15 24.52 -17.33
C GLY A 58 -20.28 24.95 -18.27
N LYS A 59 -20.25 24.52 -19.54
CA LYS A 59 -21.34 24.77 -20.50
C LYS A 59 -22.67 24.17 -20.00
N TRP A 60 -22.63 22.95 -19.48
CA TRP A 60 -23.80 22.30 -18.88
C TRP A 60 -24.31 23.04 -17.64
N PHE A 61 -23.40 23.55 -16.81
CA PHE A 61 -23.70 24.35 -15.63
C PHE A 61 -24.50 25.61 -15.97
N ILE A 62 -24.03 26.35 -16.98
CA ILE A 62 -24.69 27.57 -17.44
C ILE A 62 -26.10 27.25 -17.94
N ARG A 63 -26.27 26.17 -18.73
CA ARG A 63 -27.58 25.72 -19.20
C ARG A 63 -28.52 25.36 -18.05
N LEU A 64 -28.01 24.67 -17.02
CA LEU A 64 -28.80 24.34 -15.83
C LEU A 64 -29.23 25.58 -15.04
N ILE A 65 -28.35 26.57 -14.86
CA ILE A 65 -28.70 27.82 -14.16
C ILE A 65 -29.81 28.56 -14.93
N VAL A 66 -29.68 28.68 -16.24
CA VAL A 66 -30.72 29.30 -17.09
C VAL A 66 -32.03 28.54 -16.95
N LEU A 67 -31.98 27.22 -16.87
CA LEU A 67 -33.17 26.38 -16.70
C LEU A 67 -33.83 26.58 -15.33
N VAL A 68 -33.05 26.69 -14.25
CA VAL A 68 -33.55 27.04 -12.90
C VAL A 68 -34.32 28.36 -12.95
N VAL A 69 -33.71 29.41 -13.53
CA VAL A 69 -34.34 30.75 -13.64
C VAL A 69 -35.60 30.69 -14.50
N ALA A 70 -35.60 29.91 -15.57
CA ALA A 70 -36.78 29.73 -16.41
C ALA A 70 -37.93 29.06 -15.65
N PHE A 71 -37.66 28.00 -14.88
CA PHE A 71 -38.69 27.34 -14.06
C PHE A 71 -39.18 28.20 -12.90
N ASP A 72 -38.30 29.00 -12.28
CA ASP A 72 -38.70 30.00 -11.28
C ASP A 72 -39.65 31.05 -11.90
N ALA A 73 -39.33 31.55 -13.10
CA ALA A 73 -40.17 32.50 -13.82
C ALA A 73 -41.53 31.91 -14.25
N LEU A 74 -41.58 30.61 -14.53
CA LEU A 74 -42.80 29.87 -14.83
C LEU A 74 -43.64 29.56 -13.58
N GLY A 75 -43.17 29.90 -12.38
CA GLY A 75 -43.86 29.62 -11.12
C GLY A 75 -43.83 28.13 -10.73
N LEU A 76 -42.78 27.40 -11.12
CA LEU A 76 -42.60 25.98 -10.83
C LEU A 76 -41.45 25.74 -9.83
N PRO A 77 -41.57 26.21 -8.56
CA PRO A 77 -40.49 26.17 -7.58
C PRO A 77 -40.03 24.74 -7.25
N ALA A 78 -40.94 23.76 -7.29
CA ALA A 78 -40.58 22.36 -7.05
C ALA A 78 -39.56 21.83 -8.07
N VAL A 79 -39.64 22.28 -9.33
CA VAL A 79 -38.71 21.85 -10.40
C VAL A 79 -37.38 22.58 -10.27
N SER A 80 -37.41 23.88 -10.00
CA SER A 80 -36.19 24.68 -9.82
C SER A 80 -35.42 24.26 -8.57
N ASP A 81 -36.08 23.84 -7.48
CA ASP A 81 -35.43 23.29 -6.29
C ASP A 81 -34.69 21.99 -6.58
N VAL A 82 -35.28 21.06 -7.34
CA VAL A 82 -34.60 19.83 -7.77
C VAL A 82 -33.38 20.16 -8.63
N LEU A 83 -33.50 21.10 -9.57
CA LEU A 83 -32.38 21.55 -10.41
C LEU A 83 -31.27 22.22 -9.59
N ARG A 84 -31.62 23.01 -8.56
CA ARG A 84 -30.65 23.60 -7.62
C ARG A 84 -29.89 22.52 -6.84
N GLN A 85 -30.58 21.47 -6.39
CA GLN A 85 -29.93 20.31 -5.75
C GLN A 85 -28.97 19.60 -6.71
N LEU A 86 -29.35 19.41 -7.97
CA LEU A 86 -28.47 18.85 -9.00
C LEU A 86 -27.24 19.73 -9.25
N LEU A 87 -27.39 21.05 -9.22
CA LEU A 87 -26.30 22.01 -9.31
C LEU A 87 -25.28 21.85 -8.17
N LEU A 88 -25.77 21.66 -6.94
CA LEU A 88 -24.91 21.47 -5.75
C LEU A 88 -24.27 20.08 -5.71
N TRP A 89 -24.86 19.09 -6.37
CA TRP A 89 -24.31 17.73 -6.49
C TRP A 89 -23.11 17.65 -7.45
N LEU A 90 -23.05 18.52 -8.46
CA LEU A 90 -22.04 18.46 -9.51
C LEU A 90 -20.59 18.75 -9.02
N PRO A 91 -20.34 19.75 -8.13
CA PRO A 91 -19.03 19.92 -7.52
C PRO A 91 -18.54 18.65 -6.79
N ASN A 92 -19.44 17.97 -6.08
CA ASN A 92 -19.11 16.74 -5.37
C ASN A 92 -18.73 15.61 -6.33
N LEU A 93 -19.35 15.54 -7.51
CA LEU A 93 -18.96 14.60 -8.56
C LEU A 93 -17.51 14.81 -9.01
N ILE A 94 -17.07 16.07 -9.16
CA ILE A 94 -15.68 16.38 -9.48
C ILE A 94 -14.75 15.88 -8.37
N VAL A 95 -15.09 16.14 -7.11
CA VAL A 95 -14.31 15.65 -5.96
C VAL A 95 -14.23 14.12 -5.96
N ALA A 96 -15.34 13.42 -6.24
CA ALA A 96 -15.37 11.97 -6.35
C ALA A 96 -14.41 11.45 -7.45
N MET A 97 -14.40 12.08 -8.63
CA MET A 97 -13.46 11.73 -9.70
C MET A 97 -12.01 11.94 -9.28
N VAL A 98 -11.70 13.06 -8.63
CA VAL A 98 -10.35 13.35 -8.11
C VAL A 98 -9.94 12.30 -7.09
N VAL A 99 -10.83 11.93 -6.17
CA VAL A 99 -10.58 10.87 -5.19
C VAL A 99 -10.29 9.53 -5.87
N LEU A 100 -11.02 9.14 -6.93
CA LEU A 100 -10.74 7.90 -7.66
C LEU A 100 -9.38 7.93 -8.36
N ILE A 101 -9.00 9.07 -8.95
CA ILE A 101 -7.69 9.26 -9.58
C ILE A 101 -6.57 9.10 -8.53
N LEU A 102 -6.71 9.79 -7.39
CA LEU A 102 -5.76 9.68 -6.28
C LEU A 102 -5.74 8.26 -5.70
N GLY A 103 -6.91 7.65 -5.54
CA GLY A 103 -7.07 6.28 -5.07
C GLY A 103 -6.36 5.28 -5.98
N GLY A 104 -6.46 5.44 -7.30
CA GLY A 104 -5.72 4.64 -8.27
C GLY A 104 -4.20 4.77 -8.12
N LEU A 105 -3.69 5.98 -7.87
CA LEU A 105 -2.27 6.19 -7.60
C LEU A 105 -1.82 5.48 -6.31
N VAL A 106 -2.61 5.60 -5.24
CA VAL A 106 -2.34 4.92 -3.97
C VAL A 106 -2.42 3.40 -4.13
N ALA A 107 -3.38 2.90 -4.92
CA ALA A 107 -3.56 1.47 -5.17
C ALA A 107 -2.36 0.86 -5.92
N GLU A 108 -1.80 1.60 -6.89
CA GLU A 108 -0.58 1.19 -7.60
C GLU A 108 0.63 1.22 -6.66
N ALA A 109 0.78 2.28 -5.86
CA ALA A 109 1.85 2.38 -4.88
C ALA A 109 1.79 1.21 -3.88
N ALA A 110 0.63 0.95 -3.30
CA ALA A 110 0.41 -0.17 -2.39
C ALA A 110 0.73 -1.53 -3.04
N SER A 111 0.26 -1.76 -4.28
CA SER A 111 0.58 -2.95 -5.05
C SER A 111 2.09 -3.14 -5.22
N SER A 112 2.80 -2.08 -5.63
CA SER A 112 4.24 -2.12 -5.86
C SER A 112 5.04 -2.40 -4.57
N LEU A 113 4.62 -1.80 -3.45
CA LEU A 113 5.23 -2.02 -2.14
C LEU A 113 5.05 -3.47 -1.68
N VAL A 114 3.82 -4.00 -1.77
CA VAL A 114 3.53 -5.38 -1.39
C VAL A 114 4.26 -6.37 -2.28
N ARG A 115 4.30 -6.11 -3.60
CA ARG A 115 5.06 -6.95 -4.54
C ARG A 115 6.55 -6.98 -4.21
N GLY A 116 7.15 -5.83 -3.90
CA GLY A 116 8.56 -5.72 -3.52
C GLY A 116 8.85 -6.51 -2.24
N ALA A 117 8.07 -6.27 -1.19
CA ALA A 117 8.24 -6.92 0.11
C ALA A 117 8.04 -8.45 0.03
N THR A 118 7.05 -8.92 -0.72
CA THR A 118 6.75 -10.36 -0.84
C THR A 118 7.73 -11.10 -1.76
N ALA A 119 8.27 -10.43 -2.78
CA ALA A 119 9.33 -10.99 -3.61
C ALA A 119 10.64 -11.16 -2.82
N GLU A 120 10.97 -10.19 -1.96
CA GLU A 120 12.15 -10.25 -1.10
C GLU A 120 12.02 -11.33 -0.02
N ALA A 121 10.82 -11.50 0.54
CA ALA A 121 10.53 -12.54 1.53
C ALA A 121 10.39 -13.97 0.94
N GLY A 122 10.56 -14.15 -0.37
CA GLY A 122 10.57 -15.47 -1.02
C GLY A 122 9.20 -16.14 -1.17
N PHE A 123 8.11 -15.38 -1.21
CA PHE A 123 6.78 -15.94 -1.45
C PHE A 123 6.64 -16.47 -2.88
N ASP A 124 5.97 -17.62 -3.05
CA ASP A 124 5.74 -18.26 -4.35
C ASP A 124 4.90 -17.43 -5.33
N ASN A 125 4.07 -16.49 -4.83
CA ASN A 125 3.18 -15.72 -5.69
C ASN A 125 2.99 -14.24 -5.27
N PRO A 126 4.04 -13.40 -5.39
CA PRO A 126 4.03 -11.99 -4.99
C PRO A 126 2.92 -11.18 -5.69
N GLU A 127 2.61 -11.52 -6.94
CA GLU A 127 1.65 -10.79 -7.76
C GLU A 127 0.21 -10.90 -7.22
N ARG A 128 -0.16 -12.05 -6.62
CA ARG A 128 -1.51 -12.24 -6.06
C ARG A 128 -1.72 -11.39 -4.81
N LEU A 129 -0.71 -11.32 -3.95
CA LEU A 129 -0.73 -10.49 -2.73
C LEU A 129 -0.75 -9.00 -3.09
N ALA A 130 0.05 -8.59 -4.07
CA ALA A 130 0.06 -7.23 -4.58
C ALA A 130 -1.30 -6.82 -5.18
N LYS A 131 -1.90 -7.70 -5.98
CA LYS A 131 -3.24 -7.48 -6.55
C LYS A 131 -4.31 -7.38 -5.47
N LEU A 132 -4.25 -8.23 -4.44
CA LEU A 132 -5.18 -8.17 -3.30
C LEU A 132 -5.08 -6.82 -2.57
N ALA A 133 -3.87 -6.33 -2.33
CA ALA A 133 -3.64 -5.02 -1.73
C ALA A 133 -4.21 -3.88 -2.59
N SER A 134 -3.97 -3.92 -3.91
CA SER A 134 -4.53 -2.94 -4.84
C SER A 134 -6.06 -2.94 -4.83
N VAL A 135 -6.68 -4.12 -4.86
CA VAL A 135 -8.14 -4.27 -4.81
C VAL A 135 -8.71 -3.73 -3.50
N ALA A 136 -8.03 -3.98 -2.37
CA ALA A 136 -8.43 -3.41 -1.08
C ALA A 136 -8.44 -1.88 -1.13
N VAL A 137 -7.37 -1.24 -1.60
CA VAL A 137 -7.30 0.23 -1.73
C VAL A 137 -8.38 0.76 -2.67
N TRP A 138 -8.63 0.11 -3.80
CA TRP A 138 -9.70 0.48 -4.71
C TRP A 138 -11.08 0.40 -4.05
N ALA A 139 -11.34 -0.62 -3.23
CA ALA A 139 -12.61 -0.73 -2.50
C ALA A 139 -12.83 0.49 -1.58
N PHE A 140 -11.79 0.90 -0.83
CA PHE A 140 -11.87 2.13 -0.01
C PHE A 140 -12.06 3.38 -0.86
N ALA A 141 -11.30 3.55 -1.96
CA ALA A 141 -11.40 4.71 -2.83
C ALA A 141 -12.80 4.85 -3.44
N VAL A 142 -13.41 3.75 -3.88
CA VAL A 142 -14.78 3.71 -4.42
C VAL A 142 -15.79 4.14 -3.36
N VAL A 143 -15.67 3.62 -2.13
CA VAL A 143 -16.58 4.00 -1.04
C VAL A 143 -16.47 5.49 -0.72
N ILE A 144 -15.26 6.04 -0.65
CA ILE A 144 -15.06 7.47 -0.43
C ILE A 144 -15.69 8.28 -1.57
N ALA A 145 -15.48 7.88 -2.83
CA ALA A 145 -16.05 8.56 -3.99
C ALA A 145 -17.59 8.51 -4.01
N VAL A 146 -18.19 7.36 -3.67
CA VAL A 146 -19.65 7.20 -3.53
C VAL A 146 -20.19 8.08 -2.40
N ASN A 147 -19.46 8.19 -1.29
CA ASN A 147 -19.84 9.06 -0.18
C ASN A 147 -19.81 10.54 -0.58
N GLN A 148 -18.87 10.96 -1.43
CA GLN A 148 -18.87 12.33 -1.98
C GLN A 148 -20.10 12.59 -2.86
N ILE A 149 -20.47 11.62 -3.68
CA ILE A 149 -21.70 11.68 -4.49
C ILE A 149 -22.96 11.79 -3.61
N GLY A 150 -22.92 11.39 -2.35
CA GLY A 150 -24.03 11.60 -1.40
C GLY A 150 -25.25 10.69 -1.63
N VAL A 151 -25.19 9.78 -2.60
CA VAL A 151 -26.28 8.83 -2.86
C VAL A 151 -26.30 7.76 -1.77
N ALA A 152 -27.34 7.80 -0.94
CA ALA A 152 -27.55 6.88 0.17
C ALA A 152 -26.31 6.70 1.06
N ALA A 153 -25.58 7.79 1.31
CA ALA A 153 -24.31 7.80 2.05
C ALA A 153 -24.39 7.01 3.37
N THR A 154 -25.45 7.21 4.15
CA THR A 154 -25.68 6.48 5.40
C THR A 154 -25.75 4.97 5.18
N LEU A 155 -26.49 4.51 4.16
CA LEU A 155 -26.63 3.10 3.84
C LEU A 155 -25.29 2.51 3.38
N VAL A 156 -24.60 3.20 2.47
CA VAL A 156 -23.28 2.79 1.97
C VAL A 156 -22.27 2.68 3.12
N ASN A 157 -22.20 3.69 3.99
CA ASN A 157 -21.29 3.70 5.14
C ASN A 157 -21.63 2.60 6.14
N THR A 158 -22.93 2.37 6.41
CA THR A 158 -23.38 1.29 7.32
C THR A 158 -23.00 -0.09 6.78
N LEU A 159 -23.28 -0.35 5.50
CA LEU A 159 -22.94 -1.61 4.84
C LEU A 159 -21.42 -1.82 4.77
N PHE A 160 -20.67 -0.77 4.45
CA PHE A 160 -19.22 -0.83 4.39
C PHE A 160 -18.61 -1.10 5.77
N MET A 161 -19.04 -0.38 6.80
CA MET A 161 -18.57 -0.57 8.16
C MET A 161 -18.91 -1.97 8.68
N GLY A 162 -20.12 -2.47 8.38
CA GLY A 162 -20.52 -3.84 8.68
C GLY A 162 -19.65 -4.89 7.97
N LEU A 163 -19.39 -4.71 6.67
CA LEU A 163 -18.56 -5.61 5.87
C LEU A 163 -17.10 -5.62 6.37
N VAL A 164 -16.49 -4.44 6.53
CA VAL A 164 -15.11 -4.32 7.02
C VAL A 164 -15.00 -4.86 8.45
N GLY A 165 -15.99 -4.57 9.30
CA GLY A 165 -16.05 -5.13 10.66
C GLY A 165 -16.10 -6.65 10.65
N ALA A 166 -16.96 -7.25 9.82
CA ALA A 166 -17.04 -8.69 9.68
C ALA A 166 -15.74 -9.32 9.15
N LEU A 167 -15.12 -8.69 8.14
CA LEU A 167 -13.83 -9.15 7.61
C LEU A 167 -12.69 -9.03 8.64
N ALA A 168 -12.65 -7.92 9.40
CA ALA A 168 -11.68 -7.72 10.46
C ALA A 168 -11.83 -8.77 11.55
N LEU A 169 -13.05 -9.10 11.96
CA LEU A 169 -13.34 -10.18 12.90
C LEU A 169 -12.94 -11.54 12.34
N ALA A 170 -13.31 -11.85 11.10
CA ALA A 170 -12.99 -13.13 10.46
C ALA A 170 -11.48 -13.33 10.35
N LEU A 171 -10.74 -12.33 9.86
CA LEU A 171 -9.28 -12.38 9.76
C LEU A 171 -8.63 -12.42 11.14
N GLY A 172 -9.08 -11.59 12.07
CA GLY A 172 -8.57 -11.57 13.45
C GLY A 172 -8.73 -12.92 14.14
N LEU A 173 -9.88 -13.56 13.99
CA LEU A 173 -10.13 -14.90 14.52
C LEU A 173 -9.31 -15.96 13.78
N ALA A 174 -9.21 -15.91 12.46
CA ALA A 174 -8.41 -16.85 11.67
C ALA A 174 -6.92 -16.81 12.07
N PHE A 175 -6.34 -15.62 12.19
CA PHE A 175 -4.95 -15.46 12.64
C PHE A 175 -4.79 -15.77 14.13
N GLY A 176 -5.75 -15.37 14.97
CA GLY A 176 -5.69 -15.61 16.42
C GLY A 176 -5.76 -17.10 16.77
N LEU A 177 -6.69 -17.84 16.16
CA LEU A 177 -6.82 -19.29 16.35
C LEU A 177 -5.69 -20.05 15.66
N GLY A 178 -5.30 -19.64 14.43
CA GLY A 178 -4.24 -20.31 13.67
C GLY A 178 -2.82 -20.07 14.20
N GLY A 179 -2.57 -18.94 14.87
CA GLY A 179 -1.28 -18.58 15.45
C GLY A 179 -1.12 -18.97 16.93
N ARG A 180 -2.13 -19.58 17.54
CA ARG A 180 -2.19 -19.88 18.97
C ARG A 180 -0.97 -20.68 19.45
N GLU A 181 -0.64 -21.78 18.77
CA GLU A 181 0.50 -22.64 19.11
C GLU A 181 1.83 -21.87 19.04
N THR A 182 2.07 -21.15 17.94
CA THR A 182 3.29 -20.35 17.77
C THR A 182 3.41 -19.27 18.85
N ALA A 183 2.32 -18.59 19.17
CA ALA A 183 2.29 -17.61 20.26
C ALA A 183 2.60 -18.26 21.61
N ALA A 184 2.02 -19.43 21.89
CA ALA A 184 2.30 -20.19 23.11
C ALA A 184 3.78 -20.59 23.22
N GLU A 185 4.41 -21.02 22.13
CA GLU A 185 5.84 -21.34 22.13
C GLU A 185 6.73 -20.12 22.38
N ILE A 186 6.43 -18.97 21.77
CA ILE A 186 7.19 -17.73 22.00
C ILE A 186 7.10 -17.31 23.46
N VAL A 187 5.90 -17.31 24.03
CA VAL A 187 5.70 -16.98 25.45
C VAL A 187 6.41 -17.98 26.36
N LYS A 188 6.35 -19.28 26.04
CA LYS A 188 7.06 -20.32 26.80
C LYS A 188 8.57 -20.10 26.81
N LYS A 189 9.17 -19.80 25.65
CA LYS A 189 10.61 -19.51 25.54
C LYS A 189 11.00 -18.28 26.37
N TRP A 190 10.21 -17.21 26.34
CA TRP A 190 10.46 -16.02 27.17
C TRP A 190 10.32 -16.33 28.66
N TYR A 191 9.32 -17.12 29.04
CA TYR A 191 9.14 -17.54 30.42
C TYR A 191 10.32 -18.38 30.93
N GLU A 192 10.81 -19.32 30.12
CA GLU A 192 11.97 -20.15 30.45
C GLU A 192 13.27 -19.32 30.53
N GLN A 193 13.48 -18.38 29.61
CA GLN A 193 14.62 -17.46 29.65
C GLN A 193 14.58 -16.56 30.89
N GLY A 194 13.41 -16.03 31.25
CA GLY A 194 13.23 -15.25 32.47
C GLY A 194 13.52 -16.07 33.73
N LYS A 195 13.08 -17.33 33.77
CA LYS A 195 13.34 -18.26 34.87
C LYS A 195 14.83 -18.62 35.00
N GLN A 196 15.56 -18.73 33.89
CA GLN A 196 17.01 -18.99 33.89
C GLN A 196 17.85 -17.73 34.18
N ALA A 197 17.35 -16.55 33.86
CA ALA A 197 17.98 -15.27 34.18
C ALA A 197 17.81 -14.91 35.67
N ALA A 198 16.69 -15.27 36.30
CA ALA A 198 16.41 -15.00 37.71
C ALA A 198 17.54 -15.43 38.68
N PRO A 199 18.06 -16.68 38.66
CA PRO A 199 19.15 -17.08 39.55
C PRO A 199 20.47 -16.39 39.24
N LYS A 200 20.75 -16.11 37.95
CA LYS A 200 21.98 -15.38 37.54
C LYS A 200 21.96 -13.93 38.00
N ILE A 201 20.79 -13.30 38.01
CA ILE A 201 20.58 -11.93 38.51
C ILE A 201 20.68 -11.91 40.04
N ALA A 202 20.14 -12.92 40.72
CA ALA A 202 20.28 -13.07 42.17
C ALA A 202 21.75 -13.27 42.59
N GLU A 203 22.49 -14.17 41.93
CA GLU A 203 23.93 -14.35 42.16
C GLU A 203 24.75 -13.11 41.81
N ALA A 204 24.37 -12.37 40.76
CA ALA A 204 25.04 -11.12 40.41
C ALA A 204 24.82 -10.02 41.46
N GLY A 205 23.63 -9.96 42.05
CA GLY A 205 23.29 -9.06 43.17
C GLY A 205 24.16 -9.34 44.39
N ASP A 206 24.20 -10.59 44.86
CA ASP A 206 25.00 -10.98 46.03
C ASP A 206 26.50 -10.68 45.85
N ARG A 207 27.03 -10.85 44.63
CA ARG A 207 28.43 -10.52 44.31
C ARG A 207 28.71 -9.02 44.31
N LEU A 208 27.74 -8.20 43.89
CA LEU A 208 27.85 -6.75 43.93
C LEU A 208 27.79 -6.26 45.39
N ASP A 209 26.87 -6.78 46.19
CA ASP A 209 26.76 -6.45 47.61
C ASP A 209 28.02 -6.83 48.39
N ALA A 210 28.62 -8.00 48.09
CA ALA A 210 29.89 -8.40 48.67
C ALA A 210 31.04 -7.44 48.31
N LYS A 211 31.16 -7.05 47.03
CA LYS A 211 32.18 -6.07 46.58
C LYS A 211 31.97 -4.69 47.19
N VAL A 212 30.72 -4.24 47.32
CA VAL A 212 30.38 -2.95 47.95
C VAL A 212 30.79 -2.97 49.43
N LYS A 213 30.56 -4.08 50.13
CA LYS A 213 30.93 -4.23 51.55
C LYS A 213 32.44 -4.28 51.77
N ASP A 214 33.19 -4.96 50.89
CA ASP A 214 34.65 -4.99 50.91
C ASP A 214 35.27 -3.61 50.58
N GLN A 215 34.69 -2.88 49.62
CA GLN A 215 35.09 -1.50 49.34
C GLN A 215 34.76 -0.55 50.49
N ALA A 216 33.61 -0.71 51.14
CA ALA A 216 33.25 0.09 52.30
C ALA A 216 34.17 -0.18 53.52
N ALA A 217 34.62 -1.42 53.69
CA ALA A 217 35.56 -1.80 54.75
C ALA A 217 36.98 -1.22 54.53
N SER A 218 37.41 -1.11 53.28
CA SER A 218 38.70 -0.51 52.90
C SER A 218 38.71 1.03 52.94
N LEU A 219 37.54 1.67 52.98
CA LEU A 219 37.39 3.13 53.11
C LEU A 219 37.24 3.61 54.56
N LYS A 220 37.27 2.72 55.58
CA LYS A 220 37.17 3.14 56.99
C LYS A 220 38.43 3.92 57.40
N PRO A 221 38.32 5.22 57.76
CA PRO A 221 39.47 6.01 58.19
C PRO A 221 39.99 5.49 59.53
N SER A 222 41.30 5.34 59.62
CA SER A 222 42.00 4.96 60.85
C SER A 222 41.68 5.95 61.96
N PRO A 223 41.25 5.49 63.16
CA PRO A 223 40.97 6.37 64.28
C PRO A 223 42.27 7.08 64.69
N ARG A 224 42.26 8.41 64.62
CA ARG A 224 43.31 9.27 65.17
C ARG A 224 43.28 9.27 66.68
#